data_AF-A0A1Q9N319-F1
#
_entry.id   AF-A0A1Q9N319-F1
#
_cell.length_a   1.000
_cell.length_b   1.000
_cell.length_c   1.000
_cell.angle_alpha   90.00
_cell.angle_beta   90.00
_cell.angle_gamma   90.00
#
_symmetry.space_group_name_H-M   'P 1'
#
loop_
_entity.id
_entity.type
_entity.pdbx_description
1 polymer ?
#
loop_
_entity_poly.entity_id
_entity_poly.type
_entity_poly.pdbx_seq_one_letter_code
_entity_poly.pdbx_strand_id
1 'polypeptide(L)'
;MTDLEEFLGKAIPRAEKNRWDDGIGFDAHEGTVIRLNLLGQKLKSLPDSLGRLSSFQNLWLNWNEFSVLPESITRLANLKQLLLKNN
;
A
#
# COMPACT_ATOMS: atom_id res chain seq x y z
N MET A 1 -10.30 -10.50 7.36
CA MET A 1 -9.23 -9.59 7.79
C MET A 1 -7.98 -10.03 7.05
N THR A 2 -7.40 -9.16 6.24
CA THR A 2 -6.22 -9.52 5.41
C THR A 2 -4.93 -9.29 6.20
N ASP A 3 -3.86 -10.03 5.90
CA ASP A 3 -2.54 -9.88 6.56
C ASP A 3 -2.04 -8.42 6.61
N LEU A 4 -2.43 -7.60 5.63
CA LEU A 4 -2.10 -6.19 5.55
C LEU A 4 -2.83 -5.34 6.58
N GLU A 5 -4.09 -5.65 6.90
CA GLU A 5 -4.84 -4.97 7.97
C GLU A 5 -4.29 -5.33 9.35
N GLU A 6 -3.85 -6.58 9.53
CA GLU A 6 -3.20 -7.05 10.75
C GLU A 6 -1.84 -6.38 10.94
N PHE A 7 -1.02 -6.33 9.88
CA PHE A 7 0.29 -5.69 9.90
C PHE A 7 0.23 -4.19 10.21
N LEU A 8 -0.76 -3.49 9.67
CA LEU A 8 -0.94 -2.06 9.92
C LEU A 8 -1.51 -1.77 11.32
N GLY A 9 -2.00 -2.78 12.03
CA GLY A 9 -2.69 -2.61 13.31
C GLY A 9 -4.02 -1.84 13.20
N LYS A 10 -4.53 -1.66 11.98
CA LYS A 10 -5.79 -0.97 11.67
C LYS A 10 -6.34 -1.48 10.35
N ALA A 11 -7.67 -1.55 10.28
CA ALA A 11 -8.37 -1.89 9.05
C ALA A 11 -7.99 -0.89 7.96
N ILE A 12 -7.74 -1.40 6.75
CA ILE A 12 -7.56 -0.55 5.58
C ILE A 12 -8.96 0.03 5.34
N PRO A 13 -9.16 1.34 5.52
CA PRO A 13 -10.50 1.92 5.53
C PRO A 13 -11.14 1.73 4.16
N ARG A 14 -12.18 0.87 4.08
CA ARG A 14 -12.93 0.59 2.85
C ARG A 14 -13.57 1.88 2.34
N ALA A 15 -12.82 2.60 1.50
CA ALA A 15 -13.16 3.94 1.12
C ALA A 15 -14.17 3.90 -0.05
N GLU A 16 -15.42 4.29 0.21
CA GLU A 16 -16.30 4.76 -0.86
C GLU A 16 -15.86 6.16 -1.38
N LYS A 17 -15.04 6.89 -0.60
CA LYS A 17 -14.41 8.16 -0.95
C LYS A 17 -13.00 8.28 -0.33
N ASN A 18 -12.02 8.62 -1.16
CA ASN A 18 -10.61 8.84 -0.81
C ASN A 18 -10.44 9.68 0.47
N ARG A 19 -9.82 9.11 1.50
CA ARG A 19 -9.29 9.86 2.66
C ARG A 19 -7.78 9.99 2.49
N TRP A 20 -7.33 11.06 1.85
CA TRP A 20 -5.90 11.34 1.61
C TRP A 20 -5.25 12.11 2.77
N ASP A 21 -6.04 12.49 3.77
CA ASP A 21 -5.65 13.47 4.78
C ASP A 21 -4.87 12.84 5.96
N ASP A 22 -5.04 11.53 6.19
CA ASP A 22 -4.49 10.83 7.37
C ASP A 22 -3.29 9.90 7.06
N GLY A 23 -2.73 9.98 5.85
CA GLY A 23 -1.57 9.16 5.44
C GLY A 23 -1.87 7.68 5.18
N ILE A 24 -3.10 7.20 5.41
CA ILE A 24 -3.58 5.90 4.92
C ILE A 24 -4.84 6.07 4.08
N GLY A 25 -4.83 5.49 2.88
CA GLY A 25 -6.01 5.44 2.04
C GLY A 25 -5.81 4.48 0.87
N PHE A 26 -6.90 4.07 0.24
CA PHE A 26 -6.84 3.28 -0.97
C PHE A 26 -7.92 3.70 -1.96
N ASP A 27 -7.68 3.36 -3.21
CA ASP A 27 -8.67 3.44 -4.28
C ASP A 27 -8.92 2.02 -4.82
N ALA A 28 -10.19 1.69 -5.04
CA ALA A 28 -10.59 0.41 -5.58
C ALA A 28 -11.61 0.59 -6.70
N HIS A 29 -11.47 -0.23 -7.72
CA HIS A 29 -12.38 -0.31 -8.85
C HIS A 29 -12.97 -1.72 -8.91
N GLU A 30 -14.30 -1.82 -8.94
CA GLU A 30 -15.01 -3.10 -9.02
C GLU A 30 -14.57 -4.11 -7.96
N GLY A 31 -14.37 -3.64 -6.71
CA GLY A 31 -13.96 -4.48 -5.59
C GLY A 31 -12.47 -4.84 -5.57
N THR A 32 -11.66 -4.34 -6.50
CA THR A 32 -10.21 -4.57 -6.57
C THR A 32 -9.44 -3.32 -6.19
N VAL A 33 -8.52 -3.43 -5.22
CA VAL A 33 -7.63 -2.32 -4.83
C VAL A 33 -6.63 -2.05 -5.95
N ILE A 34 -6.58 -0.79 -6.40
CA ILE A 34 -5.70 -0.35 -7.48
C ILE A 34 -4.66 0.69 -7.02
N ARG A 35 -4.90 1.37 -5.89
CA ARG A 35 -3.95 2.36 -5.33
C ARG A 35 -3.92 2.26 -3.82
N LEU A 36 -2.75 2.43 -3.21
CA LEU A 36 -2.57 2.49 -1.76
C LEU A 36 -1.64 3.64 -1.38
N ASN A 37 -2.08 4.43 -0.41
CA ASN A 37 -1.31 5.44 0.29
C ASN A 37 -0.99 4.91 1.69
N LEU A 38 0.29 4.88 2.07
CA LEU A 38 0.78 4.56 3.41
C LEU A 38 1.84 5.57 3.84
N LEU A 39 1.67 6.85 3.51
CA LEU A 39 2.60 7.91 3.86
C LEU A 39 2.73 8.06 5.39
N GLY A 40 3.95 8.19 5.91
CA GLY A 40 4.16 8.59 7.30
C GLY A 40 3.86 7.51 8.35
N GLN A 41 3.83 6.23 7.96
CA GLN A 41 3.39 5.14 8.83
C GLN A 41 4.54 4.41 9.56
N LYS A 42 5.78 4.93 9.49
CA LYS A 42 6.98 4.32 10.10
C LYS A 42 7.21 2.86 9.68
N LEU A 43 6.78 2.51 8.46
CA LEU A 43 6.86 1.14 7.97
C LEU A 43 8.27 0.79 7.56
N LYS A 44 8.69 -0.45 7.87
CA LYS A 44 9.99 -1.02 7.48
C LYS A 44 9.86 -2.14 6.45
N SER A 45 8.65 -2.67 6.29
CA SER A 45 8.33 -3.76 5.37
C SER A 45 6.85 -3.67 4.96
N LEU A 46 6.46 -4.48 3.98
CA LEU A 46 5.08 -4.73 3.60
C LEU A 46 4.85 -6.24 3.60
N PRO A 47 3.62 -6.71 3.84
CA PRO A 47 3.30 -8.12 3.80
C PRO A 47 3.39 -8.68 2.38
N ASP A 48 3.74 -9.96 2.29
CA ASP A 48 3.89 -10.67 1.01
C ASP A 48 2.60 -10.76 0.20
N SER A 49 1.45 -10.70 0.89
CA SER A 49 0.12 -10.70 0.29
C SER A 49 -0.13 -9.50 -0.64
N LEU A 50 0.60 -8.39 -0.46
CA LEU A 50 0.54 -7.25 -1.39
C LEU A 50 0.89 -7.67 -2.82
N GLY A 51 1.87 -8.56 -2.98
CA GLY A 51 2.28 -9.10 -4.28
C GLY A 51 1.22 -9.92 -5.01
N ARG A 52 0.06 -10.22 -4.39
CA ARG A 52 -1.08 -10.90 -5.03
C ARG A 52 -2.02 -9.93 -5.76
N LEU A 53 -1.86 -8.62 -5.57
CA LEU A 53 -2.72 -7.61 -6.18
C LEU A 53 -2.30 -7.35 -7.63
N SER A 54 -2.70 -8.25 -8.54
CA SER A 54 -2.29 -8.20 -9.95
C SER A 54 -2.70 -6.92 -10.68
N SER A 55 -3.81 -6.29 -10.29
CA SER A 55 -4.33 -5.05 -10.93
C SER A 55 -3.81 -3.75 -10.28
N PHE A 56 -2.89 -3.86 -9.33
CA PHE A 56 -2.43 -2.74 -8.51
C PHE A 56 -1.48 -1.81 -9.26
N GLN A 57 -1.72 -0.50 -9.20
CA GLN A 57 -1.10 0.49 -10.08
C GLN A 57 -0.27 1.53 -9.33
N ASN A 58 -0.68 1.99 -8.15
CA ASN A 58 0.03 3.06 -7.45
C ASN A 58 0.27 2.71 -5.99
N LEU A 59 1.53 2.83 -5.55
CA LEU A 59 1.95 2.65 -4.17
C LEU A 59 2.73 3.87 -3.68
N TRP A 60 2.21 4.53 -2.65
CA TRP A 60 2.88 5.68 -2.04
C TRP A 60 3.33 5.33 -0.62
N LEU A 61 4.64 5.27 -0.44
CA LEU A 61 5.33 4.90 0.80
C LEU A 61 6.24 6.02 1.29
N ASN A 62 6.04 7.25 0.84
CA ASN A 62 6.88 8.37 1.26
C ASN A 62 6.87 8.52 2.79
N TRP A 63 7.97 9.00 3.37
CA TRP A 63 8.06 9.26 4.81
C TRP A 63 7.84 8.01 5.67
N ASN A 64 8.38 6.85 5.26
CA ASN A 64 8.45 5.66 6.10
C ASN A 64 9.93 5.37 6.48
N GLU A 65 10.27 4.12 6.78
CA GLU A 65 11.59 3.70 7.28
C GLU A 65 12.11 2.47 6.50
N PHE A 66 11.80 2.40 5.19
CA PHE A 66 12.21 1.28 4.33
C PHE A 66 13.69 1.40 3.92
N SER A 67 14.53 0.52 4.45
CA SER A 67 15.89 0.31 3.92
C SER A 67 15.93 -0.65 2.74
N VAL A 68 14.96 -1.57 2.66
CA VAL A 68 14.78 -2.53 1.59
C VAL A 68 13.28 -2.76 1.36
N LEU A 69 12.90 -3.04 0.12
CA LEU A 69 11.53 -3.47 -0.20
C LEU A 69 11.42 -4.99 -0.16
N PRO A 70 10.28 -5.54 0.26
CA PRO A 70 10.06 -6.98 0.20
C PRO A 70 10.05 -7.44 -1.26
N GLU A 71 10.57 -8.65 -1.52
CA GLU A 71 10.65 -9.24 -2.87
C GLU A 71 9.27 -9.31 -3.54
N SER A 72 8.20 -9.44 -2.75
CA SER A 72 6.82 -9.43 -3.20
C SER A 72 6.43 -8.19 -4.02
N ILE A 73 7.16 -7.08 -3.91
CA ILE A 73 6.96 -5.89 -4.75
C ILE A 73 7.15 -6.19 -6.24
N THR A 74 8.03 -7.15 -6.57
CA THR A 74 8.31 -7.56 -7.96
C THR A 74 7.13 -8.27 -8.62
N ARG A 75 6.18 -8.77 -7.81
CA ARG A 75 4.97 -9.46 -8.30
C ARG A 75 3.84 -8.50 -8.69
N LEU A 76 3.99 -7.19 -8.40
CA LEU A 76 3.04 -6.15 -8.77
C LEU A 76 3.18 -5.80 -10.26
N ALA A 77 2.77 -6.73 -11.13
CA ALA A 77 3.00 -6.67 -12.57
C ALA A 77 2.41 -5.43 -13.27
N ASN A 78 1.39 -4.80 -12.69
CA ASN A 78 0.74 -3.59 -13.22
C ASN A 78 1.13 -2.30 -12.48
N LEU A 79 2.16 -2.33 -11.63
CA LEU A 79 2.59 -1.15 -10.87
C LEU A 79 3.13 -0.08 -11.82
N LYS A 80 2.47 1.07 -11.83
CA LYS A 80 2.81 2.25 -12.64
C LYS A 80 3.61 3.28 -11.85
N GLN A 81 3.37 3.37 -10.55
CA GLN A 81 4.04 4.35 -9.70
C GLN A 81 4.36 3.76 -8.33
N LEU A 82 5.62 3.92 -7.93
CA LEU A 82 6.11 3.63 -6.60
C LEU A 82 6.83 4.88 -6.08
N LEU A 83 6.34 5.48 -5.00
CA LEU A 83 6.99 6.64 -4.38
C LEU A 83 7.59 6.27 -3.02
N LEU A 84 8.89 6.51 -2.87
CA LEU A 84 9.71 6.14 -1.71
C LEU A 84 10.49 7.33 -1.14
N LYS A 85 10.06 8.56 -1.38
CA LYS A 85 10.79 9.75 -0.91
C LYS A 85 10.86 9.76 0.62
N ASN A 86 12.02 10.09 1.17
CA ASN A 86 12.27 10.18 2.61
C ASN A 86 11.96 8.85 3.34
N ASN A 87 12.63 7.79 2.91
CA ASN A 87 12.64 6.47 3.54
C ASN A 87 14.04 6.12 4.05
#